data_AF-A0A7C7C1R2-F1
#
_entry.id   AF-A0A7C7C1R2-F1
#
_cell.length_a   1.000
_cell.length_b   1.000
_cell.length_c   1.000
_cell.angle_alpha   90.00
_cell.angle_beta   90.00
_cell.angle_gamma   90.00
#
_symmetry.space_group_name_H-M   'P 1'
#
loop_
_entity.id
_entity.type
_entity.pdbx_description
1 polymer ?
#
loop_
_entity_poly.entity_id
_entity_poly.type
_entity_poly.pdbx_seq_one_letter_code
_entity_poly.pdbx_strand_id
1 'polypeptide(L)'
;MSLIDFPVIYVNDPFKGRPLFAGKIFVGEPDLDPEIPANQLQLRIVQEDGTKVDVNQPFILSAGGVPVYNGATVRLDVDGNYSLKILDKNGAQTYYIHNVFEGQPVTDLDLINDPSQAYEFDTWQLMKDSSITFLAGKKLTTKIYSTVDDGGGASYIVTTGTTPDPAGSPNLDGGGYAAINTNGGSINVAQFGGDADAAVSHYLSKSIELLVANNVFKHGVATNMLIQSAENDQPNRIHQEPKNNIESGTVTKIDYMFSAYNEDPNNYAISQWVNTIGDVNNTGEGMITTINAKSVGSYFGNWPAFHFGFNDDSVQGMACKLVLTEWTDTEWRTPMKGGWFTGKTMAIGDYVTASNKVYQATTAGLTGNTIPSHSSGTVSDGGVSFLWVHTPNGNAFDAVMLFGERDDMPMFNLPGCHLQVVTPMAIGRAGRIDFMGDNDLLHTRMEPVTGGGGEKITDWKTQDGLGLLRMDSTDKQLKTQGLAKVVTASVQNGTDSPSAGETELVRFGNTIAQDIIRFNDAVADQIFYIDTTTAGSGFTTIKGNGTSIKTVGDADIILTEFMVITFKMNFDGTRAVQVQG
;
A
#
# COMPACT_ATOMS: atom_id res chain seq x y z
N MET A 1 16.74 25.17 61.61
CA MET A 1 17.44 25.50 62.87
C MET A 1 17.00 26.92 63.23
N SER A 2 16.13 27.12 64.23
CA SER A 2 15.70 28.48 64.59
C SER A 2 16.74 29.06 65.55
N LEU A 3 17.61 29.91 65.00
CA LEU A 3 18.47 30.77 65.80
C LEU A 3 17.56 31.86 66.36
N ILE A 4 17.49 32.02 67.69
CA ILE A 4 16.91 33.22 68.29
C ILE A 4 17.89 34.35 67.96
N ASP A 5 17.58 35.12 66.93
CA ASP A 5 18.27 36.37 66.63
C ASP A 5 17.67 37.45 67.54
N PHE A 6 18.47 37.99 68.45
CA PHE A 6 18.01 39.00 69.39
C PHE A 6 17.87 40.34 68.65
N PRO A 7 16.65 40.88 68.45
CA PRO A 7 16.42 42.05 67.61
C PRO A 7 16.82 43.38 68.28
N VAL A 8 17.46 43.33 69.45
CA VAL A 8 17.88 44.50 70.23
C VAL A 8 19.36 44.76 69.97
N ILE A 9 19.64 45.88 69.31
CA ILE A 9 21.02 46.33 69.07
C ILE A 9 21.66 46.82 70.38
N TYR A 10 22.78 46.21 70.75
CA TYR A 10 23.70 46.68 71.79
C TYR A 10 25.01 47.09 71.14
N VAL A 11 25.43 48.34 71.36
CA VAL A 11 26.67 48.88 70.81
C VAL A 11 27.68 49.11 71.93
N ASN A 12 28.79 48.39 71.87
CA ASN A 12 29.92 48.55 72.78
C ASN A 12 30.98 49.51 72.21
N ASP A 13 31.79 50.07 73.09
CA ASP A 13 33.07 50.69 72.75
C ASP A 13 34.08 49.54 72.51
N PRO A 14 34.59 49.35 71.28
CA PRO A 14 35.45 48.23 70.92
C PRO A 14 36.83 48.32 71.57
N PHE A 15 37.25 49.49 72.05
CA PHE A 15 38.56 49.70 72.67
C PHE A 15 38.53 49.63 74.19
N LYS A 16 37.35 49.81 74.81
CA LYS A 16 37.20 49.89 76.27
C LYS A 16 36.30 48.81 76.88
N GLY A 17 35.65 47.98 76.06
CA GLY A 17 34.85 46.84 76.54
C GLY A 17 33.65 47.26 77.40
N ARG A 18 33.08 48.44 77.16
CA ARG A 18 31.95 49.03 77.89
C ARG A 18 30.89 49.53 76.91
N PRO A 19 29.65 49.83 77.30
CA PRO A 19 28.66 50.38 76.39
C PRO A 19 29.10 51.71 75.75
N LEU A 20 28.73 51.93 74.48
CA LEU A 20 29.04 53.17 73.77
C LEU A 20 28.08 54.29 74.19
N PHE A 21 28.36 54.90 75.34
CA PHE A 21 27.53 55.98 75.89
C PHE A 21 27.47 57.20 74.95
N ALA A 22 26.24 57.63 74.63
CA ALA A 22 25.97 58.78 73.77
C ALA A 22 26.62 58.63 72.37
N GLY A 23 26.75 57.38 71.91
CA GLY A 23 27.12 57.10 70.52
C GLY A 23 26.06 57.63 69.56
N LYS A 24 26.51 58.03 68.37
CA LYS A 24 25.70 58.64 67.31
C LYS A 24 25.58 57.65 66.16
N ILE A 25 24.38 57.15 65.91
CA ILE A 25 24.10 56.20 64.81
C ILE A 25 23.61 56.99 63.59
N PHE A 26 24.23 56.70 62.45
CA PHE A 26 23.84 57.17 61.13
C PHE A 26 23.56 55.97 60.22
N VAL A 27 22.48 56.03 59.46
CA VAL A 27 22.08 55.07 58.43
C VAL A 27 21.87 55.80 57.11
N GLY A 28 22.31 55.21 56.01
CA GLY A 28 22.25 55.84 54.70
C GLY A 28 22.19 54.85 53.55
N GLU A 29 22.23 55.37 52.34
CA GLU A 29 22.30 54.57 51.12
C GLU A 29 23.53 53.64 51.16
N PRO A 30 23.42 52.40 50.68
CA PRO A 30 24.56 51.47 50.58
C PRO A 30 25.75 52.09 49.84
N ASP A 31 26.96 51.71 50.27
CA ASP A 31 28.25 52.12 49.72
C ASP A 31 28.58 53.62 49.81
N LEU A 32 27.73 54.42 50.47
CA LEU A 32 27.91 55.85 50.70
C LEU A 32 28.07 56.18 52.21
N ASP A 33 28.73 57.30 52.53
CA ASP A 33 28.92 57.74 53.92
C ASP A 33 27.62 58.37 54.47
N PRO A 34 26.96 57.77 55.49
CA PRO A 34 25.68 58.26 56.03
C PRO A 34 25.82 59.48 56.95
N GLU A 35 27.04 59.93 57.28
CA GLU A 35 27.23 61.20 57.98
C GLU A 35 26.88 62.41 57.11
N ILE A 36 26.92 62.25 55.77
CA ILE A 36 26.52 63.26 54.80
C ILE A 36 24.98 63.27 54.71
N PRO A 37 24.29 64.40 54.99
CA PRO A 37 22.82 64.44 55.00
C PRO A 37 22.14 63.99 53.70
N ALA A 38 22.79 64.21 52.55
CA ALA A 38 22.27 63.78 51.24
C ALA A 38 22.23 62.27 51.06
N ASN A 39 23.01 61.52 51.84
CA ASN A 39 23.11 60.07 51.75
C ASN A 39 22.25 59.37 52.81
N GLN A 40 21.56 60.11 53.69
CA GLN A 40 20.81 59.54 54.82
C GLN A 40 19.48 58.96 54.37
N LEU A 41 19.17 57.77 54.87
CA LEU A 41 17.85 57.14 54.73
C LEU A 41 16.94 57.53 55.90
N GLN A 42 15.63 57.35 55.75
CA GLN A 42 14.72 57.60 56.86
C GLN A 42 14.91 56.53 57.94
N LEU A 43 15.34 56.95 59.14
CA LEU A 43 15.41 56.07 60.31
C LEU A 43 14.08 56.11 61.06
N ARG A 44 13.58 54.93 61.46
CA ARG A 44 12.41 54.76 62.30
C ARG A 44 12.76 54.04 63.58
N ILE A 45 11.98 54.30 64.61
CA ILE A 45 11.96 53.47 65.82
C ILE A 45 10.67 52.65 65.84
N VAL A 46 10.77 51.43 66.36
CA VAL A 46 9.61 50.58 66.67
C VAL A 46 9.43 50.57 68.18
N GLN A 47 8.29 51.06 68.64
CA GLN A 47 7.90 51.04 70.06
C GLN A 47 7.39 49.66 70.48
N GLU A 48 7.18 49.45 71.78
CA GLU A 48 6.69 48.17 72.33
C GLU A 48 5.32 47.75 71.77
N ASP A 49 4.48 48.71 71.38
CA ASP A 49 3.17 48.48 70.76
C ASP A 49 3.24 48.18 69.26
N GLY A 50 4.46 48.11 68.69
CA GLY A 50 4.72 47.84 67.27
C GLY A 50 4.58 49.06 66.35
N THR A 51 4.23 50.24 66.88
CA THR A 51 4.14 51.47 66.09
C THR A 51 5.52 51.92 65.62
N LYS A 52 5.59 52.41 64.37
CA LYS A 52 6.81 52.99 63.78
C LYS A 52 6.75 54.52 63.86
N VAL A 53 7.81 55.14 64.38
CA VAL A 53 7.93 56.61 64.47
C VAL A 53 9.21 57.06 63.75
N ASP A 54 9.08 58.00 62.82
CA ASP A 54 10.22 58.61 62.13
C ASP A 54 11.06 59.44 63.11
N VAL A 55 12.39 59.27 63.06
CA VAL A 55 13.34 59.98 63.92
C VAL A 55 14.43 60.65 63.10
N ASN A 56 14.96 61.75 63.63
CA ASN A 56 16.08 62.44 63.01
C ASN A 56 17.40 61.72 63.29
N GLN A 57 18.32 61.87 62.35
CA GLN A 57 19.68 61.36 62.47
C GLN A 57 20.66 62.48 62.87
N PRO A 58 21.72 62.18 63.64
CA PRO A 58 22.03 60.87 64.22
C PRO A 58 21.08 60.47 65.35
N PHE A 59 20.82 59.18 65.47
CA PHE A 59 20.15 58.63 66.64
C PHE A 59 21.15 58.48 67.79
N ILE A 60 20.81 59.01 68.97
CA ILE A 60 21.70 59.04 70.13
C ILE A 60 21.44 57.85 71.06
N LEU A 61 22.48 57.09 71.36
CA LEU A 61 22.42 55.94 72.27
C LEU A 61 22.38 56.37 73.75
N SER A 62 21.73 55.55 74.57
CA SER A 62 21.70 55.72 76.03
C SER A 62 23.06 55.43 76.70
N ALA A 63 23.15 55.63 78.02
CA ALA A 63 24.30 55.20 78.83
C ALA A 63 24.56 53.69 78.78
N GLY A 64 23.54 52.89 78.46
CA GLY A 64 23.64 51.45 78.29
C GLY A 64 24.06 51.02 76.88
N GLY A 65 24.38 51.93 75.95
CA GLY A 65 24.77 51.58 74.58
C GLY A 65 23.63 50.96 73.76
N VAL A 66 22.39 51.16 74.18
CA VAL A 66 21.17 50.69 73.51
C VAL A 66 20.29 51.87 73.09
N PRO A 67 19.49 51.74 72.01
CA PRO A 67 18.55 52.76 71.60
C PRO A 67 17.44 52.97 72.63
N VAL A 68 17.23 54.22 73.03
CA VAL A 68 16.18 54.60 73.98
C VAL A 68 15.46 55.82 73.41
N TYR A 69 14.13 55.77 73.42
CA TYR A 69 13.27 56.88 73.02
C TYR A 69 12.22 57.13 74.11
N ASN A 70 12.07 58.38 74.56
CA ASN A 70 11.18 58.77 75.66
C ASN A 70 11.30 57.89 76.93
N GLY A 71 12.51 57.40 77.23
CA GLY A 71 12.79 56.60 78.42
C GLY A 71 12.55 55.09 78.28
N ALA A 72 12.02 54.62 77.16
CA ALA A 72 11.84 53.20 76.85
C ALA A 72 12.86 52.70 75.82
N THR A 73 13.27 51.43 75.92
CA THR A 73 14.12 50.78 74.91
C THR A 73 13.31 50.55 73.63
N VAL A 74 13.87 50.93 72.49
CA VAL A 74 13.21 50.80 71.18
C VAL A 74 14.09 50.03 70.21
N ARG A 75 13.47 49.45 69.18
CA ARG A 75 14.19 48.87 68.05
C ARG A 75 14.36 49.92 66.96
N LEU A 76 15.52 49.94 66.31
CA LEU A 76 15.75 50.75 65.11
C LEU A 76 15.31 49.99 63.86
N ASP A 77 14.70 50.70 62.92
CA ASP A 77 14.14 50.16 61.68
C ASP A 77 14.45 51.10 60.51
N VAL A 78 14.87 50.51 59.40
CA VAL A 78 15.20 51.20 58.15
C VAL A 78 14.61 50.37 57.02
N ASP A 79 13.97 51.02 56.05
CA ASP A 79 13.43 50.32 54.90
C ASP A 79 14.57 49.94 53.93
N GLY A 80 14.71 48.66 53.61
CA GLY A 80 15.67 48.16 52.62
C GLY A 80 17.12 48.03 53.12
N ASN A 81 18.05 47.96 52.18
CA ASN A 81 19.49 47.89 52.47
C ASN A 81 20.06 49.26 52.84
N TYR A 82 21.07 49.30 53.70
CA TYR A 82 21.63 50.55 54.19
C TYR A 82 23.13 50.43 54.51
N SER A 83 23.83 51.57 54.50
CA SER A 83 25.13 51.76 55.16
C SER A 83 24.91 52.17 56.62
N LEU A 84 25.83 51.78 57.51
CA LEU A 84 25.77 52.10 58.94
C LEU A 84 27.07 52.73 59.40
N LYS A 85 27.00 53.90 60.04
CA LYS A 85 28.14 54.53 60.71
C LYS A 85 27.78 54.86 62.14
N ILE A 86 28.65 54.51 63.08
CA ILE A 86 28.48 54.82 64.49
C ILE A 86 29.69 55.61 64.99
N LEU A 87 29.46 56.82 65.50
CA LEU A 87 30.46 57.66 66.13
C LEU A 87 30.34 57.62 67.66
N ASP A 88 31.44 57.86 68.37
CA ASP A 88 31.42 58.07 69.81
C ASP A 88 30.86 59.47 70.17
N LYS A 89 30.73 59.76 71.47
CA LYS A 89 30.26 61.05 71.98
C LYS A 89 31.10 62.25 71.48
N ASN A 90 32.39 62.03 71.20
CA ASN A 90 33.33 63.05 70.75
C ASN A 90 33.36 63.19 69.22
N GLY A 91 32.60 62.37 68.48
CA GLY A 91 32.57 62.38 67.01
C GLY A 91 33.64 61.49 66.35
N ALA A 92 34.34 60.64 67.10
CA ALA A 92 35.27 59.68 66.52
C ALA A 92 34.55 58.44 66.00
N GLN A 93 34.87 57.98 64.79
CA GLN A 93 34.26 56.79 64.21
C GLN A 93 34.59 55.54 65.02
N THR A 94 33.55 54.82 65.43
CA THR A 94 33.64 53.56 66.18
C THR A 94 33.35 52.36 65.27
N TYR A 95 32.26 52.43 64.50
CA TYR A 95 31.89 51.39 63.53
C TYR A 95 31.56 52.04 62.19
N TYR A 96 31.88 51.35 61.11
CA TYR A 96 31.43 51.67 59.76
C TYR A 96 31.21 50.39 58.98
N ILE A 97 30.02 50.24 58.41
CA ILE A 97 29.63 49.16 57.52
C ILE A 97 29.11 49.83 56.27
N HIS A 98 29.82 49.69 55.14
CA HIS A 98 29.42 50.36 53.91
C HIS A 98 28.13 49.78 53.34
N ASN A 99 27.82 48.51 53.59
CA ASN A 99 26.63 47.84 53.10
C ASN A 99 26.23 46.72 54.08
N VAL A 100 25.10 46.85 54.76
CA VAL A 100 24.68 45.93 55.83
C VAL A 100 24.20 44.58 55.29
N PHE A 101 23.66 44.53 54.07
CA PHE A 101 23.29 43.28 53.40
C PHE A 101 24.32 42.87 52.33
N GLU A 102 25.60 43.23 52.49
CA GLU A 102 26.67 42.76 51.61
C GLU A 102 26.74 41.22 51.65
N GLY A 103 26.03 40.60 50.70
CA GLY A 103 26.06 39.16 50.46
C GLY A 103 24.86 38.30 50.89
N GLN A 104 23.73 38.82 51.39
CA GLN A 104 22.39 38.16 51.44
C GLN A 104 21.33 39.17 51.95
N PRO A 105 20.10 39.27 51.38
CA PRO A 105 19.25 38.13 51.00
C PRO A 105 18.85 38.10 49.52
N VAL A 106 19.00 36.91 48.93
CA VAL A 106 18.28 36.54 47.71
C VAL A 106 16.78 36.44 48.01
N THR A 107 15.94 36.98 47.13
CA THR A 107 14.52 36.61 47.20
C THR A 107 14.39 35.15 46.77
N ASP A 108 13.36 34.43 47.25
CA ASP A 108 13.11 33.06 46.80
C ASP A 108 13.02 32.98 45.26
N LEU A 109 12.56 34.04 44.60
CA LEU A 109 12.49 34.14 43.14
C LEU A 109 13.88 34.23 42.47
N ASP A 110 14.86 34.88 43.10
CA ASP A 110 16.24 34.95 42.59
C ASP A 110 16.95 33.60 42.66
N LEU A 111 16.67 32.80 43.70
CA LEU A 111 17.13 31.41 43.81
C LEU A 111 16.42 30.52 42.78
N ILE A 112 15.11 30.68 42.63
CA ILE A 112 14.29 29.90 41.68
C ILE A 112 14.69 30.20 40.24
N ASN A 113 15.07 31.43 39.91
CA ASN A 113 15.48 31.84 38.57
C ASN A 113 16.98 31.73 38.28
N ASP A 114 17.78 31.14 39.18
CA ASP A 114 19.20 30.84 38.91
C ASP A 114 19.33 29.94 37.67
N PRO A 115 19.88 30.43 36.54
CA PRO A 115 19.95 29.67 35.29
C PRO A 115 20.93 28.48 35.37
N SER A 116 21.79 28.43 36.40
CA SER A 116 22.73 27.33 36.60
C SER A 116 22.07 26.07 37.19
N GLN A 117 20.89 26.22 37.80
CA GLN A 117 20.15 25.12 38.44
C GLN A 117 18.82 24.87 37.73
N ALA A 118 18.37 23.62 37.71
CA ALA A 118 17.03 23.28 37.26
C ALA A 118 16.03 23.51 38.40
N TYR A 119 14.82 23.97 38.09
CA TYR A 119 13.70 23.97 39.03
C TYR A 119 12.81 22.75 38.78
N GLU A 120 12.63 21.91 39.79
CA GLU A 120 11.96 20.62 39.66
C GLU A 120 10.52 20.69 40.16
N PHE A 121 9.60 20.21 39.34
CA PHE A 121 8.19 20.01 39.67
C PHE A 121 7.89 18.53 39.86
N ASP A 122 6.97 18.21 40.77
CA ASP A 122 6.53 16.83 40.95
C ASP A 122 5.78 16.32 39.71
N THR A 123 4.91 17.13 39.10
CA THR A 123 4.14 16.74 37.90
C THR A 123 4.18 17.79 36.80
N TRP A 124 3.92 17.35 35.56
CA TRP A 124 3.78 18.24 34.40
C TRP A 124 2.67 19.28 34.60
N GLN A 125 1.55 18.87 35.21
CA GLN A 125 0.42 19.76 35.46
C GLN A 125 0.79 20.87 36.46
N LEU A 126 1.55 20.55 37.52
CA LEU A 126 2.03 21.55 38.47
C LEU A 126 3.02 22.53 37.84
N MET A 127 3.86 22.07 36.91
CA MET A 127 4.71 22.97 36.14
C MET A 127 3.88 23.95 35.30
N LYS A 128 2.88 23.44 34.58
CA LYS A 128 2.00 24.24 33.72
C LYS A 128 1.23 25.31 34.51
N ASP A 129 0.63 24.92 35.62
CA ASP A 129 -0.21 25.79 36.46
C ASP A 129 0.62 26.71 37.38
N SER A 130 1.95 26.66 37.29
CA SER A 130 2.83 27.51 38.06
C SER A 130 2.66 28.98 37.68
N SER A 131 2.27 29.79 38.66
CA SER A 131 2.21 31.25 38.52
C SER A 131 3.59 31.94 38.62
N ILE A 132 4.67 31.17 38.82
CA ILE A 132 6.04 31.70 38.86
C ILE A 132 6.46 32.17 37.48
N THR A 133 6.90 33.42 37.35
CA THR A 133 7.49 33.94 36.12
C THR A 133 8.94 33.50 36.02
N PHE A 134 9.19 32.53 35.15
CA PHE A 134 10.54 32.05 34.86
C PHE A 134 11.23 32.86 33.76
N LEU A 135 12.54 33.05 33.87
CA LEU A 135 13.34 33.69 32.83
C LEU A 135 13.49 32.76 31.61
N ALA A 136 13.50 33.33 30.40
CA ALA A 136 13.81 32.57 29.20
C ALA A 136 15.23 31.96 29.29
N GLY A 137 15.35 30.67 28.95
CA GLY A 137 16.56 29.88 29.14
C GLY A 137 16.63 29.14 30.48
N LYS A 138 15.73 29.40 31.43
CA LYS A 138 15.65 28.64 32.68
C LYS A 138 15.37 27.17 32.39
N LYS A 139 16.07 26.28 33.09
CA LYS A 139 15.86 24.83 33.03
C LYS A 139 14.78 24.43 34.04
N LEU A 140 13.78 23.69 33.57
CA LEU A 140 12.78 23.05 34.43
C LEU A 140 12.87 21.54 34.28
N THR A 141 12.51 20.80 35.31
CA THR A 141 12.38 19.34 35.25
C THR A 141 11.06 18.91 35.86
N THR A 142 10.50 17.81 35.37
CA THR A 142 9.35 17.13 35.97
C THR A 142 9.77 15.72 36.37
N LYS A 143 9.33 15.24 37.53
CA LYS A 143 9.57 13.85 37.93
C LYS A 143 8.70 12.88 37.14
N ILE A 144 7.44 13.24 36.94
CA ILE A 144 6.40 12.43 36.29
C ILE A 144 5.44 13.30 35.47
N TYR A 145 4.66 12.67 34.58
CA TYR A 145 3.64 13.38 33.79
C TYR A 145 2.35 13.66 34.61
N SER A 146 1.65 12.62 35.06
CA SER A 146 0.33 12.73 35.72
C SER A 146 0.29 12.18 37.15
N THR A 147 0.57 10.89 37.37
CA THR A 147 0.47 10.23 38.68
C THR A 147 1.69 9.35 38.99
N VAL A 148 1.79 8.91 40.24
CA VAL A 148 3.02 8.43 40.90
C VAL A 148 3.67 7.21 40.22
N ASP A 149 2.95 6.52 39.34
CA ASP A 149 3.38 5.25 38.71
C ASP A 149 3.57 5.34 37.17
N ASP A 150 3.33 6.50 36.53
CA ASP A 150 3.31 6.63 35.05
C ASP A 150 4.71 6.81 34.41
N GLY A 151 5.73 7.11 35.22
CA GLY A 151 7.01 7.62 34.70
C GLY A 151 6.84 8.94 33.94
N GLY A 152 7.59 9.14 32.85
CA GLY A 152 7.37 10.28 31.95
C GLY A 152 7.97 11.62 32.37
N GLY A 153 8.89 11.63 33.34
CA GLY A 153 9.68 12.83 33.66
C GLY A 153 10.48 13.35 32.46
N ALA A 154 10.60 14.67 32.37
CA ALA A 154 11.29 15.34 31.27
C ALA A 154 12.01 16.61 31.71
N SER A 155 12.94 17.06 30.87
CA SER A 155 13.64 18.33 31.03
C SER A 155 13.11 19.35 30.04
N TYR A 156 13.02 20.61 30.46
CA TYR A 156 12.47 21.70 29.68
C TYR A 156 13.37 22.93 29.73
N ILE A 157 13.26 23.79 28.71
CA ILE A 157 13.86 25.12 28.65
C ILE A 157 12.75 26.14 28.45
N VAL A 158 12.66 27.11 29.36
CA VAL A 158 11.65 28.18 29.27
C VAL A 158 11.94 29.06 28.05
N THR A 159 10.92 29.31 27.24
CA THR A 159 11.00 30.09 26.01
C THR A 159 9.90 31.17 26.00
N THR A 160 10.19 32.31 25.36
CA THR A 160 9.21 33.40 25.22
C THR A 160 8.16 33.09 24.16
N GLY A 161 6.97 33.69 24.30
CA GLY A 161 5.85 33.54 23.36
C GLY A 161 4.88 32.43 23.76
N THR A 162 4.14 31.91 22.79
CA THR A 162 3.16 30.84 22.97
C THR A 162 3.66 29.55 22.35
N THR A 163 3.37 28.42 23.00
CA THR A 163 3.78 27.12 22.53
C THR A 163 3.20 26.76 21.16
N PRO A 164 4.00 26.15 20.27
CA PRO A 164 3.51 25.47 19.07
C PRO A 164 2.98 24.05 19.35
N ASP A 165 3.26 23.48 20.53
CA ASP A 165 2.87 22.11 20.91
C ASP A 165 2.50 22.07 22.41
N PRO A 166 1.22 22.23 22.74
CA PRO A 166 0.77 22.30 24.14
C PRO A 166 0.78 20.94 24.87
N ALA A 167 0.98 19.81 24.18
CA ALA A 167 0.96 18.49 24.79
C ALA A 167 2.33 18.11 25.38
N GLY A 168 3.41 18.40 24.64
CA GLY A 168 4.78 18.23 25.12
C GLY A 168 5.34 19.48 25.78
N SER A 169 5.09 20.66 25.20
CA SER A 169 5.70 21.93 25.60
C SER A 169 4.66 22.94 26.09
N PRO A 170 4.11 22.83 27.31
CA PRO A 170 2.98 23.67 27.73
C PRO A 170 3.33 25.15 27.86
N ASN A 171 2.35 26.02 27.61
CA ASN A 171 2.38 27.39 28.12
C ASN A 171 2.40 27.37 29.65
N LEU A 172 3.17 28.25 30.26
CA LEU A 172 3.22 28.43 31.71
C LEU A 172 2.29 29.57 32.10
N ASP A 173 1.51 29.42 33.16
CA ASP A 173 0.61 30.47 33.66
C ASP A 173 1.39 31.74 34.09
N GLY A 174 2.61 31.57 34.58
CA GLY A 174 3.54 32.66 34.89
C GLY A 174 4.14 33.39 33.67
N GLY A 175 3.84 32.95 32.44
CA GLY A 175 4.27 33.54 31.17
C GLY A 175 5.33 32.74 30.42
N GLY A 176 5.25 32.77 29.08
CA GLY A 176 6.09 31.97 28.19
C GLY A 176 5.62 30.51 28.10
N TYR A 177 6.49 29.62 27.64
CA TYR A 177 6.21 28.19 27.58
C TYR A 177 7.45 27.36 27.90
N ALA A 178 7.24 26.16 28.44
CA ALA A 178 8.30 25.20 28.74
C ALA A 178 8.56 24.34 27.50
N ALA A 179 9.63 24.62 26.75
CA ALA A 179 10.00 23.82 25.58
C ALA A 179 10.67 22.51 26.04
N ILE A 180 10.09 21.37 25.71
CA ILE A 180 10.68 20.08 26.08
C ILE A 180 12.05 19.90 25.40
N ASN A 181 13.07 19.57 26.17
CA ASN A 181 14.42 19.35 25.67
C ASN A 181 14.56 17.89 25.23
N THR A 182 14.59 17.68 23.91
CA THR A 182 14.74 16.36 23.29
C THR A 182 16.17 16.05 22.83
N ASN A 183 17.14 16.94 23.10
CA ASN A 183 18.50 16.77 22.58
C ASN A 183 19.30 15.79 23.45
N GLY A 184 19.43 14.55 22.97
CA GLY A 184 20.45 13.58 23.44
C GLY A 184 19.96 12.39 24.26
N GLY A 185 18.64 12.19 24.41
CA GLY A 185 18.06 11.03 25.10
C GLY A 185 16.95 10.38 24.29
N SER A 186 16.64 9.11 24.59
CA SER A 186 15.48 8.41 24.04
C SER A 186 14.20 9.16 24.46
N ILE A 187 13.45 9.64 23.47
CA ILE A 187 12.12 10.25 23.68
C ILE A 187 11.13 9.12 23.98
N ASN A 188 10.38 9.20 25.08
CA ASN A 188 9.40 8.19 25.48
C ASN A 188 7.97 8.78 25.43
N VAL A 189 7.00 8.00 24.95
CA VAL A 189 5.56 8.35 24.93
C VAL A 189 5.01 8.74 26.29
N ALA A 190 5.58 8.22 27.38
CA ALA A 190 5.24 8.61 28.76
C ALA A 190 5.48 10.10 29.04
N GLN A 191 6.47 10.73 28.38
CA GLN A 191 6.76 12.16 28.52
C GLN A 191 5.66 13.06 27.92
N PHE A 192 4.73 12.46 27.18
CA PHE A 192 3.57 13.10 26.55
C PHE A 192 2.24 12.54 27.09
N GLY A 193 2.26 11.86 28.25
CA GLY A 193 1.07 11.31 28.90
C GLY A 193 0.59 9.95 28.39
N GLY A 194 1.46 9.18 27.73
CA GLY A 194 1.18 7.78 27.39
C GLY A 194 1.43 6.84 28.58
N ASP A 195 0.38 6.20 29.10
CA ASP A 195 0.47 5.17 30.14
C ASP A 195 0.71 3.78 29.51
N ALA A 196 1.55 2.96 30.15
CA ALA A 196 1.83 1.60 29.75
C ALA A 196 0.66 0.62 30.01
N ASP A 197 -0.31 0.98 30.87
CA ASP A 197 -1.36 0.07 31.34
C ASP A 197 -2.81 0.50 30.99
N ALA A 198 -3.00 1.67 30.37
CA ALA A 198 -4.31 2.16 29.97
C ALA A 198 -4.61 1.93 28.47
N ALA A 199 -5.62 1.09 28.19
CA ALA A 199 -6.33 0.90 26.92
C ALA A 199 -5.86 1.82 25.76
N VAL A 200 -4.86 1.29 25.06
CA VAL A 200 -3.89 1.97 24.20
C VAL A 200 -4.48 2.34 22.82
N SER A 201 -5.57 3.10 22.77
CA SER A 201 -6.17 3.54 21.48
C SER A 201 -6.40 5.04 21.38
N HIS A 202 -6.71 5.73 22.49
CA HIS A 202 -7.04 7.16 22.44
C HIS A 202 -5.82 8.09 22.63
N TYR A 203 -4.78 7.61 23.31
CA TYR A 203 -3.55 8.39 23.54
C TYR A 203 -2.50 8.16 22.45
N LEU A 204 -2.38 6.94 21.92
CA LEU A 204 -1.45 6.65 20.80
C LEU A 204 -1.72 7.49 19.57
N SER A 205 -2.97 7.79 19.22
CA SER A 205 -3.24 8.56 18.00
C SER A 205 -2.68 9.97 18.08
N LYS A 206 -2.77 10.64 19.24
CA LYS A 206 -2.19 11.98 19.42
C LYS A 206 -0.67 11.94 19.64
N SER A 207 -0.16 10.96 20.40
CA SER A 207 1.28 10.86 20.69
C SER A 207 2.10 10.43 19.45
N ILE A 208 1.56 9.54 18.61
CA ILE A 208 2.21 9.12 17.34
C ILE A 208 2.05 10.20 16.26
N GLU A 209 0.88 10.83 16.12
CA GLU A 209 0.67 11.92 15.16
C GLU A 209 1.62 13.11 15.47
N LEU A 210 1.91 13.36 16.75
CA LEU A 210 2.81 14.41 17.20
C LEU A 210 4.31 14.03 17.13
N LEU A 211 4.68 12.76 17.38
CA LEU A 211 6.06 12.27 17.18
C LEU A 211 6.44 12.29 15.69
N VAL A 212 5.49 11.99 14.81
CA VAL A 212 5.64 12.11 13.35
C VAL A 212 5.66 13.58 12.91
N ALA A 213 4.85 14.45 13.52
CA ALA A 213 4.80 15.87 13.17
C ALA A 213 6.04 16.66 13.61
N ASN A 214 6.65 16.34 14.76
CA ASN A 214 7.77 17.13 15.30
C ASN A 214 9.17 16.66 14.88
N ASN A 215 9.37 15.43 14.37
CA ASN A 215 10.71 14.95 14.01
C ASN A 215 10.86 14.12 12.71
N VAL A 216 9.83 13.95 11.86
CA VAL A 216 9.99 13.11 10.65
C VAL A 216 9.90 13.87 9.31
N PHE A 217 9.53 15.16 9.27
CA PHE A 217 9.51 15.91 8.00
C PHE A 217 10.05 17.34 8.09
N LYS A 218 11.21 17.55 8.72
CA LYS A 218 12.00 18.75 8.41
C LYS A 218 12.96 18.45 7.26
N HIS A 219 12.51 18.88 6.08
CA HIS A 219 13.24 19.01 4.82
C HIS A 219 14.74 19.30 5.01
N GLY A 220 15.60 18.42 4.45
CA GLY A 220 17.03 18.68 4.26
C GLY A 220 17.90 17.42 4.27
N VAL A 221 18.09 16.82 3.09
CA VAL A 221 19.08 15.76 2.76
C VAL A 221 18.79 14.36 3.36
N ALA A 222 18.17 13.49 2.54
CA ALA A 222 18.03 12.03 2.72
C ALA A 222 17.71 11.54 4.16
N THR A 223 16.44 11.63 4.55
CA THR A 223 15.95 10.95 5.76
C THR A 223 15.67 9.48 5.46
N ASN A 224 16.44 8.59 6.10
CA ASN A 224 16.14 7.16 6.13
C ASN A 224 15.31 6.87 7.39
N MET A 225 14.15 6.23 7.24
CA MET A 225 13.44 5.64 8.37
C MET A 225 14.09 4.31 8.74
N LEU A 226 14.74 4.26 9.90
CA LEU A 226 15.30 3.04 10.47
C LEU A 226 14.28 2.43 11.44
N ILE A 227 13.85 1.20 11.17
CA ILE A 227 12.95 0.43 12.04
C ILE A 227 13.74 -0.79 12.51
N GLN A 228 14.19 -0.74 13.76
CA GLN A 228 15.01 -1.76 14.40
C GLN A 228 14.45 -2.08 15.78
N SER A 229 14.37 -3.37 16.10
CA SER A 229 14.03 -3.88 17.42
C SER A 229 15.19 -3.60 18.38
N ALA A 230 14.86 -3.15 19.59
CA ALA A 230 15.82 -2.94 20.67
C ALA A 230 16.36 -4.26 21.25
N GLU A 231 15.66 -5.37 21.03
CA GLU A 231 16.02 -6.70 21.52
C GLU A 231 16.40 -7.62 20.35
N ASN A 232 17.40 -8.47 20.58
CA ASN A 232 17.84 -9.47 19.62
C ASN A 232 16.70 -10.47 19.37
N ASP A 233 16.50 -10.88 18.11
CA ASP A 233 15.53 -11.91 17.72
C ASP A 233 14.05 -11.54 17.95
N GLN A 234 13.71 -10.24 17.92
CA GLN A 234 12.32 -9.77 17.90
C GLN A 234 11.95 -9.18 16.52
N PRO A 235 10.79 -9.55 15.95
CA PRO A 235 10.42 -9.17 14.59
C PRO A 235 10.05 -7.68 14.49
N ASN A 236 10.65 -6.98 13.52
CA ASN A 236 10.26 -5.62 13.15
C ASN A 236 9.04 -5.67 12.22
N ARG A 237 7.97 -4.95 12.58
CA ARG A 237 6.73 -4.84 11.81
C ARG A 237 6.32 -3.39 11.61
N ILE A 238 6.05 -3.00 10.36
CA ILE A 238 5.21 -1.83 10.07
C ILE A 238 3.78 -2.34 9.89
N HIS A 239 2.86 -1.81 10.70
CA HIS A 239 1.45 -2.17 10.67
C HIS A 239 0.59 -1.00 10.20
N GLN A 240 -0.14 -1.17 9.10
CA GLN A 240 -1.14 -0.21 8.62
C GLN A 240 -2.50 -0.89 8.54
N GLU A 241 -3.46 -0.42 9.34
CA GLU A 241 -4.84 -0.90 9.30
C GLU A 241 -5.88 0.26 9.28
N PRO A 242 -6.95 0.15 8.47
CA PRO A 242 -8.07 1.08 8.53
C PRO A 242 -8.91 0.86 9.79
N LYS A 243 -9.50 1.95 10.32
CA LYS A 243 -10.33 1.94 11.55
C LYS A 243 -11.55 1.01 11.47
N ASN A 244 -12.07 0.75 10.27
CA ASN A 244 -13.26 -0.06 10.01
C ASN A 244 -13.07 -0.91 8.75
N ASN A 245 -13.91 -1.93 8.57
CA ASN A 245 -13.98 -2.74 7.35
C ASN A 245 -14.26 -1.86 6.12
N ILE A 246 -13.61 -2.16 5.00
CA ILE A 246 -14.02 -1.65 3.69
C ILE A 246 -15.31 -2.41 3.29
N GLU A 247 -16.19 -1.84 2.46
CA GLU A 247 -17.50 -2.41 2.09
C GLU A 247 -17.52 -3.90 1.67
N SER A 248 -16.37 -4.46 1.24
CA SER A 248 -16.16 -5.87 0.89
C SER A 248 -16.01 -6.81 2.11
N GLY A 249 -15.87 -6.29 3.33
CA GLY A 249 -15.58 -7.06 4.55
C GLY A 249 -14.11 -7.38 4.76
N THR A 250 -13.27 -6.97 3.82
CA THR A 250 -11.82 -7.12 3.88
C THR A 250 -11.25 -6.02 4.77
N VAL A 251 -10.48 -6.41 5.79
CA VAL A 251 -9.51 -5.50 6.41
C VAL A 251 -8.27 -5.56 5.54
N THR A 252 -8.02 -4.56 4.71
CA THR A 252 -6.72 -4.46 4.03
C THR A 252 -5.69 -4.05 5.07
N LYS A 253 -5.04 -5.04 5.65
CA LYS A 253 -3.86 -4.84 6.49
C LYS A 253 -2.65 -4.90 5.57
N ILE A 254 -1.80 -3.89 5.66
CA ILE A 254 -0.49 -3.94 5.02
C ILE A 254 0.51 -4.11 6.15
N ASP A 255 1.12 -5.29 6.18
CA ASP A 255 2.17 -5.64 7.12
C ASP A 255 3.49 -5.79 6.36
N TYR A 256 4.49 -5.00 6.72
CA TYR A 256 5.84 -5.18 6.23
C TYR A 256 6.65 -5.85 7.35
N MET A 257 7.00 -7.11 7.17
CA MET A 257 7.86 -7.87 8.08
C MET A 257 9.29 -7.93 7.53
N PHE A 258 10.27 -7.66 8.40
CA PHE A 258 11.68 -7.59 8.02
C PHE A 258 12.55 -8.72 8.61
N SER A 259 11.95 -9.78 9.17
CA SER A 259 12.68 -10.90 9.81
C SER A 259 12.86 -12.14 8.91
N ALA A 260 13.77 -13.03 9.29
CA ALA A 260 14.03 -14.29 8.62
C ALA A 260 12.97 -15.36 8.97
N TYR A 261 12.65 -16.22 7.99
CA TYR A 261 11.54 -17.19 7.96
C TYR A 261 11.43 -18.17 9.16
N ASN A 262 12.47 -18.37 9.98
CA ASN A 262 12.60 -19.54 10.85
C ASN A 262 12.16 -19.36 12.32
N GLU A 263 11.72 -18.18 12.75
CA GLU A 263 11.56 -17.90 14.19
C GLU A 263 10.11 -17.88 14.71
N ASP A 264 9.09 -17.96 13.84
CA ASP A 264 7.69 -17.99 14.27
C ASP A 264 6.91 -19.17 13.64
N PRO A 265 6.71 -20.29 14.37
CA PRO A 265 5.94 -21.44 13.88
C PRO A 265 4.42 -21.22 13.85
N ASN A 266 3.89 -20.15 14.47
CA ASN A 266 2.45 -19.97 14.69
C ASN A 266 1.83 -18.79 13.95
N ASN A 267 2.62 -17.82 13.46
CA ASN A 267 2.12 -16.58 12.87
C ASN A 267 2.45 -16.47 11.38
N TYR A 268 1.42 -16.16 10.59
CA TYR A 268 1.43 -16.30 9.13
C TYR A 268 2.02 -15.07 8.43
N ALA A 269 3.05 -15.28 7.62
CA ALA A 269 3.62 -14.25 6.76
C ALA A 269 2.56 -13.68 5.80
N ILE A 270 2.21 -12.42 5.99
CA ILE A 270 1.42 -11.61 5.06
C ILE A 270 2.39 -10.54 4.55
N SER A 271 2.92 -10.79 3.34
CA SER A 271 3.91 -9.98 2.59
C SER A 271 5.38 -10.09 3.02
N GLN A 272 6.11 -10.98 2.36
CA GLN A 272 7.58 -10.96 2.33
C GLN A 272 8.03 -10.52 0.93
N TRP A 273 8.81 -9.43 0.84
CA TRP A 273 9.59 -9.11 -0.36
C TRP A 273 11.03 -9.54 -0.11
N VAL A 274 11.37 -10.78 -0.52
CA VAL A 274 12.76 -11.25 -0.51
C VAL A 274 13.35 -11.05 -1.90
N ASN A 275 14.35 -10.19 -2.00
CA ASN A 275 15.30 -10.21 -3.11
C ASN A 275 16.53 -10.99 -2.65
N THR A 276 16.56 -12.29 -2.91
CA THR A 276 17.81 -13.05 -2.75
C THR A 276 18.64 -12.85 -4.02
N ILE A 277 19.65 -11.99 -3.96
CA ILE A 277 20.75 -12.02 -4.93
C ILE A 277 21.86 -12.83 -4.27
N GLY A 278 21.91 -14.10 -4.57
CA GLY A 278 22.87 -15.02 -3.95
C GLY A 278 22.53 -16.44 -4.33
N ASP A 279 23.20 -16.91 -5.37
CA ASP A 279 23.13 -18.29 -5.79
C ASP A 279 23.86 -19.17 -4.77
N VAL A 280 23.16 -20.01 -4.04
CA VAL A 280 23.80 -20.95 -3.11
C VAL A 280 24.50 -22.09 -3.86
N ASN A 281 24.23 -22.27 -5.17
CA ASN A 281 24.66 -23.43 -5.98
C ASN A 281 25.22 -23.12 -7.39
N ASN A 282 25.39 -21.85 -7.79
CA ASN A 282 25.95 -21.39 -9.08
C ASN A 282 25.27 -21.98 -10.36
N THR A 283 23.94 -21.99 -10.45
CA THR A 283 23.17 -22.56 -11.58
C THR A 283 22.37 -21.58 -12.44
N GLY A 284 22.31 -20.29 -12.13
CA GLY A 284 21.76 -19.28 -13.05
C GLY A 284 20.68 -18.38 -12.46
N GLU A 285 20.61 -17.18 -13.02
CA GLU A 285 19.82 -16.04 -12.52
C GLU A 285 18.30 -16.30 -12.53
N GLY A 286 17.65 -16.05 -11.39
CA GLY A 286 16.19 -16.02 -11.27
C GLY A 286 15.74 -15.27 -10.02
N MET A 287 15.19 -14.07 -10.21
CA MET A 287 14.48 -13.33 -9.17
C MET A 287 13.10 -13.98 -8.95
N ILE A 288 12.81 -14.45 -7.74
CA ILE A 288 11.47 -14.97 -7.38
C ILE A 288 10.84 -14.03 -6.36
N THR A 289 9.97 -13.12 -6.82
CA THR A 289 9.08 -12.35 -5.95
C THR A 289 7.86 -13.20 -5.64
N THR A 290 7.73 -13.67 -4.39
CA THR A 290 6.59 -14.49 -3.96
C THR A 290 5.61 -13.65 -3.14
N ILE A 291 4.41 -13.41 -3.66
CA ILE A 291 3.31 -12.76 -2.92
C ILE A 291 2.40 -13.86 -2.36
N ASN A 292 2.65 -14.26 -1.12
CA ASN A 292 1.86 -15.29 -0.44
C ASN A 292 0.84 -14.65 0.50
N ALA A 293 -0.39 -15.18 0.47
CA ALA A 293 -1.39 -15.02 1.53
C ALA A 293 -1.70 -16.41 2.09
N LYS A 294 -1.35 -16.68 3.35
CA LYS A 294 -1.84 -17.87 4.06
C LYS A 294 -3.05 -17.47 4.91
N SER A 295 -4.20 -18.06 4.61
CA SER A 295 -5.43 -17.89 5.38
C SER A 295 -5.69 -19.15 6.20
N VAL A 296 -6.00 -18.98 7.49
CA VAL A 296 -6.72 -19.98 8.29
C VAL A 296 -8.12 -19.43 8.56
N GLY A 297 -9.13 -20.02 7.92
CA GLY A 297 -10.52 -19.57 8.07
C GLY A 297 -11.41 -19.99 6.90
N SER A 298 -12.71 -19.76 7.03
CA SER A 298 -13.78 -20.12 6.07
C SER A 298 -13.72 -19.40 4.71
N TYR A 299 -12.61 -18.70 4.44
CA TYR A 299 -12.37 -17.84 3.29
C TYR A 299 -11.17 -18.38 2.51
N PHE A 300 -11.37 -19.50 1.81
CA PHE A 300 -10.41 -19.90 0.79
C PHE A 300 -10.47 -18.91 -0.38
N GLY A 301 -9.37 -18.19 -0.60
CA GLY A 301 -8.48 -18.32 -1.78
C GLY A 301 -9.06 -18.61 -3.17
N ASN A 302 -10.33 -18.34 -3.47
CA ASN A 302 -10.90 -18.86 -4.72
C ASN A 302 -10.84 -17.93 -5.93
N TRP A 303 -10.38 -16.70 -5.76
CA TRP A 303 -10.15 -15.76 -6.87
C TRP A 303 -8.99 -14.79 -6.56
N PRO A 304 -7.75 -15.25 -6.33
CA PRO A 304 -6.62 -14.33 -6.37
C PRO A 304 -6.53 -13.80 -7.80
N ALA A 305 -6.93 -12.55 -8.01
CA ALA A 305 -6.65 -11.87 -9.25
C ALA A 305 -5.37 -11.06 -9.06
N PHE A 306 -4.33 -11.41 -9.81
CA PHE A 306 -3.16 -10.56 -9.91
C PHE A 306 -3.42 -9.54 -11.02
N HIS A 307 -3.62 -8.28 -10.63
CA HIS A 307 -3.84 -7.19 -11.57
C HIS A 307 -2.49 -6.61 -11.97
N PHE A 308 -2.14 -6.69 -13.26
CA PHE A 308 -1.03 -5.94 -13.82
C PHE A 308 -1.60 -4.73 -14.57
N GLY A 309 -1.61 -3.58 -13.91
CA GLY A 309 -2.04 -2.32 -14.51
C GLY A 309 -0.86 -1.60 -15.16
N PHE A 310 -0.92 -1.36 -16.46
CA PHE A 310 -0.17 -0.27 -17.08
C PHE A 310 -1.19 0.87 -17.25
N ASN A 311 -1.14 1.89 -16.40
CA ASN A 311 -2.00 3.04 -16.56
C ASN A 311 -1.55 3.81 -17.81
N ASP A 312 -2.42 3.87 -18.82
CA ASP A 312 -2.45 5.01 -19.73
C ASP A 312 -3.41 6.04 -19.14
N ASP A 313 -2.95 7.28 -19.02
CA ASP A 313 -3.49 8.36 -18.18
C ASP A 313 -4.83 8.93 -18.67
N SER A 314 -5.48 8.29 -19.65
CA SER A 314 -6.66 8.84 -20.32
C SER A 314 -7.90 7.95 -20.35
N VAL A 315 -7.81 6.64 -20.11
CA VAL A 315 -8.98 5.75 -20.09
C VAL A 315 -8.75 4.56 -19.16
N GLN A 316 -9.74 4.23 -18.34
CA GLN A 316 -9.74 3.13 -17.36
C GLN A 316 -9.70 1.72 -18.02
N GLY A 317 -8.65 1.41 -18.77
CA GLY A 317 -8.42 0.11 -19.40
C GLY A 317 -7.51 -0.76 -18.55
N MET A 318 -7.94 -1.98 -18.20
CA MET A 318 -7.04 -2.98 -17.59
C MET A 318 -6.43 -3.85 -18.69
N ALA A 319 -5.20 -3.56 -19.12
CA ALA A 319 -4.61 -4.25 -20.27
C ALA A 319 -4.35 -5.75 -20.05
N CYS A 320 -4.09 -6.22 -18.82
CA CYS A 320 -4.12 -7.65 -18.53
C CYS A 320 -4.54 -8.01 -17.10
N LYS A 321 -5.19 -9.17 -16.96
CA LYS A 321 -5.65 -9.72 -15.67
C LYS A 321 -5.34 -11.20 -15.59
N LEU A 322 -4.60 -11.61 -14.55
CA LEU A 322 -4.45 -13.03 -14.21
C LEU A 322 -5.56 -13.40 -13.22
N VAL A 323 -6.44 -14.32 -13.60
CA VAL A 323 -7.54 -14.82 -12.75
C VAL A 323 -7.39 -16.32 -12.58
N LEU A 324 -7.48 -16.83 -11.35
CA LEU A 324 -7.70 -18.25 -11.14
C LEU A 324 -9.19 -18.55 -11.30
N THR A 325 -9.56 -19.32 -12.32
CA THR A 325 -10.95 -19.73 -12.56
C THR A 325 -11.11 -21.23 -12.34
N GLU A 326 -12.21 -21.62 -11.72
CA GLU A 326 -12.56 -23.03 -11.61
C GLU A 326 -13.20 -23.52 -12.91
N TRP A 327 -12.60 -24.49 -13.59
CA TRP A 327 -13.08 -24.92 -14.92
C TRP A 327 -14.41 -25.69 -14.89
N THR A 328 -14.90 -26.08 -13.70
CA THR A 328 -16.17 -26.80 -13.54
C THR A 328 -17.39 -25.87 -13.42
N ASP A 329 -17.18 -24.56 -13.20
CA ASP A 329 -18.28 -23.58 -13.18
C ASP A 329 -18.55 -23.06 -14.59
N THR A 330 -19.77 -23.24 -15.08
CA THR A 330 -20.18 -22.88 -16.44
C THR A 330 -20.72 -21.45 -16.56
N GLU A 331 -20.81 -20.72 -15.45
CA GLU A 331 -21.32 -19.36 -15.40
C GLU A 331 -20.35 -18.41 -14.70
N TRP A 332 -20.26 -17.17 -15.17
CA TRP A 332 -19.47 -16.14 -14.49
C TRP A 332 -20.18 -15.68 -13.21
N ARG A 333 -19.77 -16.23 -12.07
CA ARG A 333 -20.32 -15.91 -10.75
C ARG A 333 -19.23 -15.34 -9.85
N THR A 334 -18.83 -14.09 -10.07
CA THR A 334 -17.84 -13.44 -9.19
C THR A 334 -18.49 -13.00 -7.88
N PRO A 335 -18.03 -13.50 -6.71
CA PRO A 335 -18.42 -13.00 -5.40
C PRO A 335 -17.79 -11.63 -5.13
N MET A 336 -18.26 -10.60 -5.85
CA MET A 336 -17.74 -9.23 -5.78
C MET A 336 -17.91 -8.62 -4.38
N LYS A 337 -18.86 -9.13 -3.59
CA LYS A 337 -19.04 -8.73 -2.20
C LYS A 337 -18.05 -9.40 -1.24
N GLY A 338 -17.16 -10.28 -1.70
CA GLY A 338 -16.16 -10.95 -0.87
C GLY A 338 -16.76 -11.95 0.14
N GLY A 339 -16.03 -12.21 1.22
CA GLY A 339 -16.41 -13.18 2.26
C GLY A 339 -17.51 -12.65 3.19
N TRP A 340 -18.56 -13.44 3.43
CA TRP A 340 -19.68 -13.10 4.32
C TRP A 340 -19.20 -12.66 5.71
N PHE A 341 -19.83 -11.62 6.27
CA PHE A 341 -19.65 -11.19 7.66
C PHE A 341 -20.98 -10.62 8.17
N THR A 342 -21.18 -10.50 9.48
CA THR A 342 -22.40 -9.94 10.08
C THR A 342 -22.57 -8.44 9.81
N GLY A 343 -23.75 -8.02 9.37
CA GLY A 343 -24.05 -6.62 9.07
C GLY A 343 -23.57 -6.14 7.69
N LYS A 344 -23.26 -7.06 6.77
CA LYS A 344 -22.93 -6.76 5.37
C LYS A 344 -24.19 -6.39 4.59
N THR A 345 -24.12 -5.27 3.87
CA THR A 345 -25.19 -4.86 2.94
C THR A 345 -25.18 -5.69 1.67
N MET A 346 -26.31 -6.33 1.39
CA MET A 346 -26.54 -7.20 0.23
C MET A 346 -27.71 -6.68 -0.62
N ALA A 347 -27.55 -6.68 -1.93
CA ALA A 347 -28.64 -6.58 -2.91
C ALA A 347 -29.04 -7.99 -3.39
N ILE A 348 -30.25 -8.12 -3.95
CA ILE A 348 -30.68 -9.36 -4.60
C ILE A 348 -29.75 -9.65 -5.78
N GLY A 349 -29.26 -10.88 -5.88
CA GLY A 349 -28.35 -11.32 -6.93
C GLY A 349 -26.87 -11.21 -6.57
N ASP A 350 -26.52 -10.51 -5.49
CA ASP A 350 -25.13 -10.39 -5.03
C ASP A 350 -24.56 -11.75 -4.59
N TYR A 351 -23.32 -12.04 -4.97
CA TYR A 351 -22.61 -13.27 -4.59
C TYR A 351 -21.64 -13.02 -3.44
N VAL A 352 -21.59 -13.95 -2.48
CA VAL A 352 -20.64 -13.97 -1.35
C VAL A 352 -20.04 -15.36 -1.15
N THR A 353 -18.88 -15.42 -0.50
CA THR A 353 -18.29 -16.68 -0.04
C THR A 353 -18.54 -16.90 1.45
N ALA A 354 -18.90 -18.12 1.85
CA ALA A 354 -19.00 -18.51 3.25
C ALA A 354 -18.77 -20.02 3.39
N SER A 355 -18.14 -20.47 4.49
CA SER A 355 -17.93 -21.91 4.78
C SER A 355 -17.40 -22.74 3.61
N ASN A 356 -16.44 -22.20 2.85
CA ASN A 356 -15.87 -22.81 1.63
C ASN A 356 -16.89 -23.10 0.52
N LYS A 357 -17.93 -22.27 0.40
CA LYS A 357 -18.98 -22.33 -0.62
C LYS A 357 -19.31 -20.94 -1.15
N VAL A 358 -19.94 -20.89 -2.32
CA VAL A 358 -20.48 -19.66 -2.91
C VAL A 358 -21.98 -19.63 -2.71
N TYR A 359 -22.49 -18.47 -2.30
CA TYR A 359 -23.91 -18.21 -2.12
C TYR A 359 -24.36 -16.96 -2.87
N GLN A 360 -25.61 -16.96 -3.31
CA GLN A 360 -26.26 -15.81 -3.91
C GLN A 360 -27.34 -15.27 -2.97
N ALA A 361 -27.36 -13.96 -2.73
CA ALA A 361 -28.41 -13.30 -1.97
C ALA A 361 -29.72 -13.31 -2.77
N THR A 362 -30.76 -13.90 -2.19
CA THR A 362 -32.12 -13.93 -2.74
C THR A 362 -33.02 -12.82 -2.19
N THR A 363 -32.59 -12.16 -1.12
CA THR A 363 -33.24 -10.99 -0.53
C THR A 363 -32.21 -9.89 -0.29
N ALA A 364 -32.59 -8.63 -0.42
CA ALA A 364 -31.75 -7.51 -0.03
C ALA A 364 -31.83 -7.25 1.48
N GLY A 365 -30.75 -6.75 2.08
CA GLY A 365 -30.72 -6.42 3.51
C GLY A 365 -29.31 -6.41 4.10
N LEU A 366 -29.25 -6.34 5.43
CA LEU A 366 -28.02 -6.58 6.18
C LEU A 366 -27.95 -8.06 6.57
N THR A 367 -26.81 -8.70 6.34
CA THR A 367 -26.58 -10.09 6.77
C THR A 367 -26.71 -10.22 8.29
N GLY A 368 -27.28 -11.34 8.73
CA GLY A 368 -27.52 -11.64 10.14
C GLY A 368 -26.28 -12.19 10.88
N ASN A 369 -26.55 -12.94 11.94
CA ASN A 369 -25.51 -13.47 12.84
C ASN A 369 -25.09 -14.91 12.49
N THR A 370 -25.77 -15.57 11.55
CA THR A 370 -25.53 -17.00 11.26
C THR A 370 -24.83 -17.19 9.92
N ILE A 371 -23.58 -17.63 9.95
CA ILE A 371 -22.82 -17.88 8.71
C ILE A 371 -23.49 -18.94 7.82
N PRO A 372 -23.75 -18.66 6.53
CA PRO A 372 -24.28 -19.65 5.60
C PRO A 372 -23.32 -20.83 5.41
N SER A 373 -23.79 -22.04 5.67
CA SER A 373 -22.98 -23.28 5.61
C SER A 373 -23.64 -24.44 4.86
N HIS A 374 -24.88 -24.29 4.41
CA HIS A 374 -25.65 -25.32 3.73
C HIS A 374 -25.10 -25.66 2.33
N SER A 375 -25.39 -26.88 1.86
CA SER A 375 -24.93 -27.38 0.56
C SER A 375 -26.05 -27.52 -0.48
N SER A 376 -27.23 -26.95 -0.23
CA SER A 376 -28.37 -27.02 -1.15
C SER A 376 -29.48 -26.03 -0.77
N GLY A 377 -30.14 -25.44 -1.77
CA GLY A 377 -31.32 -24.60 -1.57
C GLY A 377 -31.02 -23.26 -0.91
N THR A 378 -32.06 -22.58 -0.44
CA THR A 378 -31.98 -21.23 0.14
C THR A 378 -32.18 -21.28 1.66
N VAL A 379 -31.27 -20.67 2.41
CA VAL A 379 -31.34 -20.57 3.88
C VAL A 379 -31.09 -19.13 4.32
N SER A 380 -31.87 -18.65 5.29
CA SER A 380 -31.67 -17.32 5.88
C SER A 380 -30.58 -17.33 6.95
N ASP A 381 -29.75 -16.29 6.95
CA ASP A 381 -28.75 -16.01 7.99
C ASP A 381 -29.29 -15.20 9.19
N GLY A 382 -30.60 -14.90 9.19
CA GLY A 382 -31.28 -14.02 10.14
C GLY A 382 -31.51 -12.60 9.65
N GLY A 383 -30.93 -12.21 8.52
CA GLY A 383 -31.19 -10.92 7.85
C GLY A 383 -31.36 -11.02 6.33
N VAL A 384 -30.56 -11.87 5.67
CA VAL A 384 -30.56 -12.13 4.23
C VAL A 384 -30.73 -13.63 3.97
N SER A 385 -31.47 -13.99 2.92
CA SER A 385 -31.61 -15.38 2.46
C SER A 385 -30.61 -15.72 1.36
N PHE A 386 -29.83 -16.77 1.56
CA PHE A 386 -28.75 -17.19 0.68
C PHE A 386 -29.05 -18.51 -0.02
N LEU A 387 -29.13 -18.47 -1.35
CA LEU A 387 -29.16 -19.66 -2.21
C LEU A 387 -27.75 -20.25 -2.28
N TRP A 388 -27.61 -21.54 -1.99
CA TRP A 388 -26.37 -22.28 -2.27
C TRP A 388 -26.20 -22.39 -3.79
N VAL A 389 -25.03 -21.96 -4.27
CA VAL A 389 -24.69 -21.99 -5.70
C VAL A 389 -23.84 -23.22 -6.01
N HIS A 390 -22.65 -23.32 -5.41
CA HIS A 390 -21.77 -24.46 -5.55
C HIS A 390 -20.72 -24.52 -4.43
N THR A 391 -20.03 -25.66 -4.34
CA THR A 391 -18.84 -25.85 -3.49
C THR A 391 -17.62 -25.98 -4.40
N PRO A 392 -16.63 -25.08 -4.31
CA PRO A 392 -15.46 -25.15 -5.17
C PRO A 392 -14.62 -26.41 -4.98
N ASN A 393 -14.14 -26.97 -6.07
CA ASN A 393 -13.22 -28.09 -6.08
C ASN A 393 -11.76 -27.58 -6.03
N GLY A 394 -11.09 -27.81 -4.90
CA GLY A 394 -9.69 -27.48 -4.64
C GLY A 394 -8.68 -27.86 -5.74
N ASN A 395 -9.02 -28.83 -6.59
CA ASN A 395 -8.14 -29.39 -7.62
C ASN A 395 -8.49 -28.93 -9.05
N ALA A 396 -9.49 -28.05 -9.23
CA ALA A 396 -10.03 -27.70 -10.54
C ALA A 396 -9.81 -26.23 -10.93
N PHE A 397 -8.67 -25.64 -10.55
CA PHE A 397 -8.33 -24.25 -10.87
C PHE A 397 -7.28 -24.17 -11.97
N ASP A 398 -7.56 -23.34 -12.98
CA ASP A 398 -6.56 -22.92 -13.96
C ASP A 398 -6.30 -21.42 -13.85
N ALA A 399 -5.04 -21.05 -14.05
CA ALA A 399 -4.62 -19.67 -14.12
C ALA A 399 -4.86 -19.14 -15.54
N VAL A 400 -5.84 -18.24 -15.69
CA VAL A 400 -6.20 -17.64 -16.98
C VAL A 400 -5.65 -16.21 -17.05
N MET A 401 -4.83 -15.95 -18.06
CA MET A 401 -4.40 -14.60 -18.42
C MET A 401 -5.37 -14.01 -19.44
N LEU A 402 -6.00 -12.90 -19.06
CA LEU A 402 -6.92 -12.14 -19.89
C LEU A 402 -6.21 -10.90 -20.43
N PHE A 403 -6.35 -10.64 -21.72
CA PHE A 403 -5.89 -9.41 -22.37
C PHE A 403 -7.11 -8.73 -23.01
N GLY A 404 -7.33 -7.44 -22.73
CA GLY A 404 -8.41 -6.67 -23.38
C GLY A 404 -8.94 -5.49 -22.59
N GLU A 405 -9.69 -4.62 -23.27
CA GLU A 405 -10.43 -3.51 -22.65
C GLU A 405 -11.63 -4.02 -21.83
N ARG A 406 -12.09 -3.24 -20.84
CA ARG A 406 -13.16 -3.64 -19.89
C ARG A 406 -14.42 -4.17 -20.58
N ASP A 407 -14.82 -3.55 -21.68
CA ASP A 407 -16.08 -3.82 -22.36
C ASP A 407 -16.00 -5.00 -23.36
N ASP A 408 -14.79 -5.50 -23.67
CA ASP A 408 -14.52 -6.56 -24.66
C ASP A 408 -13.89 -7.82 -24.06
N MET A 409 -13.88 -7.97 -22.72
CA MET A 409 -13.35 -9.17 -22.07
C MET A 409 -14.19 -10.40 -22.45
N PRO A 410 -13.58 -11.48 -22.99
CA PRO A 410 -14.33 -12.65 -23.44
C PRO A 410 -15.08 -13.31 -22.27
N MET A 411 -16.36 -13.65 -22.50
CA MET A 411 -17.14 -14.50 -21.60
C MET A 411 -16.74 -15.96 -21.82
N PHE A 412 -16.17 -16.61 -20.81
CA PHE A 412 -15.77 -18.02 -20.90
C PHE A 412 -16.94 -18.96 -20.64
N ASN A 413 -17.32 -19.75 -21.64
CA ASN A 413 -17.98 -21.04 -21.46
C ASN A 413 -17.93 -21.90 -22.74
N LEU A 414 -16.80 -22.55 -23.06
CA LEU A 414 -16.80 -23.75 -23.91
C LEU A 414 -15.64 -24.71 -23.55
N PRO A 415 -15.93 -25.99 -23.26
CA PRO A 415 -14.93 -27.05 -23.26
C PRO A 415 -14.29 -27.14 -24.67
N GLY A 416 -12.96 -27.03 -24.74
CA GLY A 416 -12.18 -27.32 -25.95
C GLY A 416 -11.71 -26.14 -26.80
N CYS A 417 -11.61 -24.91 -26.29
CA CYS A 417 -11.03 -23.78 -27.03
C CYS A 417 -9.57 -23.49 -26.60
N HIS A 418 -8.64 -23.45 -27.55
CA HIS A 418 -7.22 -23.17 -27.30
C HIS A 418 -6.79 -21.70 -27.57
N LEU A 419 -7.60 -20.88 -28.26
CA LEU A 419 -7.42 -19.42 -28.40
C LEU A 419 -8.67 -18.80 -29.07
N GLN A 420 -9.33 -17.83 -28.43
CA GLN A 420 -10.43 -17.06 -29.02
C GLN A 420 -10.01 -15.58 -29.09
N VAL A 421 -9.98 -15.01 -30.30
CA VAL A 421 -9.71 -13.58 -30.50
C VAL A 421 -11.01 -12.92 -30.96
N VAL A 422 -11.56 -12.04 -30.12
CA VAL A 422 -12.88 -11.43 -30.29
C VAL A 422 -12.87 -10.28 -31.31
N THR A 423 -11.69 -9.72 -31.58
CA THR A 423 -11.46 -8.68 -32.60
C THR A 423 -10.47 -9.19 -33.66
N PRO A 424 -10.38 -8.55 -34.85
CA PRO A 424 -9.37 -8.90 -35.83
C PRO A 424 -7.95 -8.83 -35.23
N MET A 425 -7.23 -9.94 -35.20
CA MET A 425 -5.81 -9.93 -34.86
C MET A 425 -5.00 -9.38 -36.05
N ALA A 426 -4.23 -8.32 -35.82
CA ALA A 426 -3.28 -7.82 -36.79
C ALA A 426 -1.92 -8.53 -36.58
N ILE A 427 -1.49 -9.31 -37.57
CA ILE A 427 -0.14 -9.86 -37.62
C ILE A 427 0.74 -8.85 -38.34
N GLY A 428 1.67 -8.20 -37.63
CA GLY A 428 2.56 -7.21 -38.22
C GLY A 428 3.49 -7.79 -39.31
N ARG A 429 4.23 -6.92 -40.01
CA ARG A 429 5.11 -7.22 -41.17
C ARG A 429 6.16 -8.33 -40.96
N ALA A 430 6.40 -8.75 -39.72
CA ALA A 430 7.29 -9.86 -39.35
C ALA A 430 6.66 -10.81 -38.31
N GLY A 431 5.37 -10.63 -38.02
CA GLY A 431 4.60 -11.50 -37.15
C GLY A 431 4.23 -12.79 -37.86
N ARG A 432 3.98 -13.84 -37.09
CA ARG A 432 3.56 -15.14 -37.60
C ARG A 432 2.71 -15.87 -36.56
N ILE A 433 1.85 -16.76 -37.02
CA ILE A 433 1.20 -17.77 -36.19
C ILE A 433 1.86 -19.11 -36.52
N ASP A 434 2.60 -19.66 -35.57
CA ASP A 434 3.23 -20.99 -35.68
C ASP A 434 2.33 -22.04 -35.03
N PHE A 435 2.11 -23.16 -35.71
CA PHE A 435 1.45 -24.33 -35.18
C PHE A 435 2.53 -25.39 -34.93
N MET A 436 2.80 -25.68 -33.66
CA MET A 436 3.82 -26.66 -33.24
C MET A 436 3.16 -28.01 -32.95
N GLY A 437 3.88 -29.09 -33.19
CA GLY A 437 3.55 -30.45 -32.76
C GLY A 437 4.34 -30.88 -31.52
N ASP A 438 4.25 -32.17 -31.18
CA ASP A 438 5.02 -32.75 -30.08
C ASP A 438 6.53 -32.62 -30.35
N ASN A 439 7.31 -32.40 -29.28
CA ASN A 439 8.77 -32.16 -29.34
C ASN A 439 9.18 -30.87 -30.09
N ASP A 440 8.37 -29.81 -30.00
CA ASP A 440 8.68 -28.48 -30.57
C ASP A 440 8.91 -28.47 -32.09
N LEU A 441 8.37 -29.46 -32.80
CA LEU A 441 8.45 -29.53 -34.25
C LEU A 441 7.42 -28.59 -34.89
N LEU A 442 7.86 -27.64 -35.72
CA LEU A 442 6.95 -26.77 -36.49
C LEU A 442 6.16 -27.61 -37.50
N HIS A 443 4.84 -27.68 -37.33
CA HIS A 443 3.94 -28.34 -38.28
C HIS A 443 3.53 -27.41 -39.42
N THR A 444 3.08 -26.20 -39.08
CA THR A 444 2.67 -25.22 -40.10
C THR A 444 2.74 -23.79 -39.58
N ARG A 445 2.67 -22.82 -40.49
CA ARG A 445 2.80 -21.39 -40.21
C ARG A 445 1.82 -20.58 -41.05
N MET A 446 1.28 -19.53 -40.45
CA MET A 446 0.65 -18.41 -41.17
C MET A 446 1.53 -17.16 -41.00
N GLU A 447 2.09 -16.66 -42.09
CA GLU A 447 2.89 -15.42 -42.09
C GLU A 447 2.50 -14.53 -43.28
N PRO A 448 2.47 -13.20 -43.10
CA PRO A 448 2.29 -12.26 -44.19
C PRO A 448 3.56 -12.20 -45.05
N VAL A 449 3.41 -12.30 -46.37
CA VAL A 449 4.53 -12.24 -47.33
C VAL A 449 4.38 -10.97 -48.18
N THR A 450 5.43 -10.16 -48.24
CA THR A 450 5.45 -8.90 -48.98
C THR A 450 5.60 -9.13 -50.48
N GLY A 451 4.48 -9.19 -51.20
CA GLY A 451 4.43 -8.91 -52.64
C GLY A 451 4.16 -7.42 -52.84
N GLY A 452 4.82 -6.77 -53.81
CA GLY A 452 4.75 -5.33 -54.06
C GLY A 452 3.40 -4.75 -54.51
N GLY A 453 2.28 -5.30 -54.05
CA GLY A 453 0.92 -4.93 -54.44
C GLY A 453 -0.17 -5.22 -53.40
N GLY A 454 0.16 -5.52 -52.15
CA GLY A 454 -0.78 -5.47 -51.00
C GLY A 454 -1.14 -6.83 -50.43
N GLU A 455 -0.51 -7.23 -49.33
CA GLU A 455 -0.75 -8.46 -48.52
C GLU A 455 -2.19 -9.00 -48.57
N LYS A 456 -2.39 -10.32 -48.60
CA LYS A 456 -3.69 -10.90 -48.21
C LYS A 456 -3.55 -12.17 -47.37
N ILE A 457 -4.38 -12.38 -46.36
CA ILE A 457 -4.81 -11.55 -45.20
C ILE A 457 -5.78 -12.46 -44.44
N THR A 458 -6.85 -12.98 -45.06
CA THR A 458 -7.96 -13.68 -44.38
C THR A 458 -8.98 -14.22 -45.40
N ASP A 459 -9.80 -15.17 -44.95
CA ASP A 459 -10.95 -15.75 -45.65
C ASP A 459 -12.25 -14.97 -45.53
N TRP A 460 -13.04 -15.01 -46.61
CA TRP A 460 -14.40 -14.49 -46.63
C TRP A 460 -15.37 -15.61 -46.98
N LYS A 461 -16.37 -15.78 -46.11
CA LYS A 461 -17.47 -16.74 -46.25
C LYS A 461 -18.79 -15.99 -46.17
N THR A 462 -19.80 -16.50 -46.88
CA THR A 462 -21.20 -16.10 -46.74
C THR A 462 -21.88 -16.85 -45.56
N GLN A 463 -23.07 -16.42 -45.11
CA GLN A 463 -23.79 -16.98 -43.95
C GLN A 463 -24.28 -18.44 -44.15
N ASP A 464 -24.47 -18.83 -45.42
CA ASP A 464 -24.71 -20.19 -45.93
C ASP A 464 -23.43 -20.90 -46.41
N GLY A 465 -22.30 -20.19 -46.43
CA GLY A 465 -20.95 -20.69 -46.67
C GLY A 465 -20.50 -20.91 -48.12
N LEU A 466 -21.32 -20.67 -49.15
CA LEU A 466 -21.06 -21.16 -50.52
C LEU A 466 -20.20 -20.24 -51.40
N GLY A 467 -20.13 -18.94 -51.09
CA GLY A 467 -19.16 -18.03 -51.70
C GLY A 467 -17.89 -17.95 -50.86
N LEU A 468 -16.89 -18.77 -51.17
CA LEU A 468 -15.57 -18.72 -50.52
C LEU A 468 -14.49 -18.35 -51.52
N LEU A 469 -13.85 -17.21 -51.28
CA LEU A 469 -12.72 -16.74 -52.06
C LEU A 469 -11.60 -16.31 -51.13
N ARG A 470 -10.56 -17.15 -51.11
CA ARG A 470 -9.31 -16.86 -50.41
C ARG A 470 -8.38 -16.14 -51.36
N MET A 471 -7.77 -15.09 -50.84
CA MET A 471 -6.97 -14.20 -51.66
C MET A 471 -5.57 -13.99 -51.10
N ASP A 472 -4.71 -13.76 -52.08
CA ASP A 472 -3.35 -13.25 -52.11
C ASP A 472 -3.35 -11.79 -52.61
N SER A 473 -2.21 -11.10 -52.61
CA SER A 473 -2.15 -9.67 -52.96
C SER A 473 -2.60 -9.25 -54.34
N THR A 474 -2.37 -10.04 -55.40
CA THR A 474 -2.39 -9.47 -56.76
C THR A 474 -3.20 -10.28 -57.75
N ASP A 475 -3.24 -11.61 -57.66
CA ASP A 475 -3.93 -12.44 -58.64
C ASP A 475 -4.71 -13.49 -57.87
N LYS A 476 -6.04 -13.35 -57.80
CA LYS A 476 -7.02 -14.23 -57.13
C LYS A 476 -6.93 -15.71 -57.59
N GLN A 477 -5.78 -16.33 -57.38
CA GLN A 477 -5.32 -17.56 -57.96
C GLN A 477 -4.72 -18.39 -56.84
N LEU A 478 -5.20 -19.62 -56.72
CA LEU A 478 -4.63 -20.59 -55.81
C LEU A 478 -3.41 -21.23 -56.48
N LYS A 479 -2.20 -20.82 -56.09
CA LYS A 479 -0.99 -21.49 -56.53
C LYS A 479 -0.75 -22.75 -55.69
N THR A 480 -1.10 -23.92 -56.22
CA THR A 480 -0.77 -25.22 -55.61
C THR A 480 0.56 -25.73 -56.18
N GLN A 481 1.67 -25.63 -55.45
CA GLN A 481 2.97 -26.16 -55.86
C GLN A 481 3.36 -27.34 -54.95
N GLY A 482 3.60 -28.52 -55.54
CA GLY A 482 3.99 -29.73 -54.78
C GLY A 482 2.88 -30.36 -53.91
N LEU A 483 1.65 -29.85 -54.00
CA LEU A 483 0.49 -30.45 -53.34
C LEU A 483 -0.08 -31.59 -54.21
N ALA A 484 -0.38 -32.73 -53.60
CA ALA A 484 -1.09 -33.80 -54.26
C ALA A 484 -2.54 -33.37 -54.57
N LYS A 485 -2.96 -33.45 -55.83
CA LYS A 485 -4.36 -33.26 -56.21
C LYS A 485 -5.13 -34.54 -55.84
N VAL A 486 -5.98 -34.46 -54.83
CA VAL A 486 -6.90 -35.55 -54.49
C VAL A 486 -8.23 -35.30 -55.19
N VAL A 487 -8.71 -36.28 -55.95
CA VAL A 487 -9.93 -36.18 -56.76
C VAL A 487 -10.97 -37.17 -56.26
N THR A 488 -12.25 -36.80 -56.34
CA THR A 488 -13.36 -37.74 -56.07
C THR A 488 -13.42 -38.77 -57.20
N ALA A 489 -13.30 -40.05 -56.84
CA ALA A 489 -13.32 -41.17 -57.77
C ALA A 489 -14.58 -42.03 -57.59
N SER A 490 -15.23 -42.42 -58.68
CA SER A 490 -16.35 -43.39 -58.67
C SER A 490 -15.99 -44.64 -59.46
N VAL A 491 -16.21 -45.82 -58.89
CA VAL A 491 -16.05 -47.10 -59.61
C VAL A 491 -17.39 -47.47 -60.25
N GLN A 492 -17.42 -47.60 -61.57
CA GLN A 492 -18.66 -47.84 -62.32
C GLN A 492 -18.50 -49.03 -63.27
N ASN A 493 -19.16 -50.13 -62.95
CA ASN A 493 -18.99 -51.42 -63.63
C ASN A 493 -20.29 -51.88 -64.31
N GLY A 494 -20.17 -52.64 -65.40
CA GLY A 494 -21.30 -53.28 -66.08
C GLY A 494 -22.31 -52.32 -66.72
N THR A 495 -21.87 -51.10 -67.04
CA THR A 495 -22.67 -50.08 -67.72
C THR A 495 -21.97 -49.62 -68.99
N ASP A 496 -22.74 -49.29 -70.02
CA ASP A 496 -22.25 -48.67 -71.25
C ASP A 496 -22.25 -47.12 -71.19
N SER A 497 -22.84 -46.56 -70.12
CA SER A 497 -23.15 -45.14 -69.98
C SER A 497 -22.85 -44.64 -68.55
N PRO A 498 -21.58 -44.69 -68.09
CA PRO A 498 -21.18 -44.22 -66.77
C PRO A 498 -21.43 -42.71 -66.58
N SER A 499 -21.70 -42.29 -65.35
CA SER A 499 -21.90 -40.88 -64.99
C SER A 499 -20.58 -40.18 -64.69
N ALA A 500 -20.42 -38.93 -65.12
CA ALA A 500 -19.30 -38.06 -64.78
C ALA A 500 -19.71 -36.79 -64.02
N GLY A 501 -20.99 -36.64 -63.63
CA GLY A 501 -21.51 -35.40 -63.01
C GLY A 501 -21.02 -35.08 -61.60
N GLU A 502 -20.58 -36.09 -60.83
CA GLU A 502 -20.17 -35.93 -59.42
C GLU A 502 -18.69 -36.26 -59.17
N THR A 503 -17.94 -36.64 -60.20
CA THR A 503 -16.57 -37.14 -60.04
C THR A 503 -15.59 -36.55 -61.03
N GLU A 504 -14.39 -36.24 -60.56
CA GLU A 504 -13.26 -35.87 -61.40
C GLU A 504 -12.52 -37.11 -61.95
N LEU A 505 -12.71 -38.30 -61.37
CA LEU A 505 -12.16 -39.57 -61.85
C LEU A 505 -13.26 -40.64 -61.98
N VAL A 506 -13.48 -41.17 -63.18
CA VAL A 506 -14.37 -42.30 -63.46
C VAL A 506 -13.54 -43.57 -63.64
N ARG A 507 -13.72 -44.53 -62.75
CA ARG A 507 -12.89 -45.72 -62.63
C ARG A 507 -13.64 -46.96 -63.06
N PHE A 508 -13.01 -47.79 -63.88
CA PHE A 508 -13.60 -49.02 -64.38
C PHE A 508 -12.96 -50.24 -63.71
N GLY A 509 -13.76 -51.01 -63.00
CA GLY A 509 -13.40 -52.32 -62.43
C GLY A 509 -14.08 -53.47 -63.16
N ASN A 510 -14.34 -53.32 -64.47
CA ASN A 510 -14.96 -54.37 -65.27
C ASN A 510 -14.08 -55.62 -65.30
N THR A 511 -14.71 -56.77 -65.06
CA THR A 511 -14.10 -58.11 -65.18
C THR A 511 -14.65 -58.89 -66.38
N ILE A 512 -15.55 -58.27 -67.15
CA ILE A 512 -16.19 -58.77 -68.36
C ILE A 512 -16.10 -57.65 -69.40
N ALA A 513 -15.94 -58.00 -70.68
CA ALA A 513 -15.87 -57.03 -71.77
C ALA A 513 -17.09 -56.10 -71.79
N GLN A 514 -16.84 -54.79 -71.72
CA GLN A 514 -17.84 -53.75 -71.65
C GLN A 514 -17.43 -52.59 -72.56
N ASP A 515 -18.33 -52.22 -73.47
CA ASP A 515 -18.18 -51.04 -74.32
C ASP A 515 -18.82 -49.83 -73.63
N ILE A 516 -18.09 -48.73 -73.57
CA ILE A 516 -18.54 -47.44 -73.05
C ILE A 516 -18.85 -46.52 -74.23
N ILE A 517 -20.10 -46.11 -74.36
CA ILE A 517 -20.61 -45.36 -75.52
C ILE A 517 -20.90 -43.89 -75.21
N ARG A 518 -21.04 -43.52 -73.93
CA ARG A 518 -21.24 -42.13 -73.49
C ARG A 518 -20.87 -41.91 -72.02
N PHE A 519 -20.70 -40.66 -71.63
CA PHE A 519 -20.64 -40.23 -70.23
C PHE A 519 -21.86 -39.37 -69.92
N ASN A 520 -22.63 -39.74 -68.90
CA ASN A 520 -23.85 -39.04 -68.48
C ASN A 520 -23.57 -37.99 -67.39
N ASP A 521 -24.51 -37.07 -67.18
CA ASP A 521 -24.57 -36.08 -66.07
C ASP A 521 -23.38 -35.10 -65.95
N ALA A 522 -22.36 -35.22 -66.79
CA ALA A 522 -21.24 -34.29 -66.82
C ALA A 522 -21.71 -32.90 -67.27
N VAL A 523 -21.20 -31.87 -66.61
CA VAL A 523 -21.56 -30.48 -66.92
C VAL A 523 -20.65 -29.89 -68.00
N ALA A 524 -21.11 -28.84 -68.68
CA ALA A 524 -20.32 -28.14 -69.70
C ALA A 524 -18.94 -27.73 -69.16
N ASP A 525 -17.92 -27.89 -70.00
CA ASP A 525 -16.51 -27.59 -69.70
C ASP A 525 -15.85 -28.39 -68.57
N GLN A 526 -16.53 -29.37 -67.96
CA GLN A 526 -15.95 -30.24 -66.94
C GLN A 526 -14.79 -31.07 -67.51
N ILE A 527 -13.67 -31.12 -66.78
CA ILE A 527 -12.55 -32.02 -67.06
C ILE A 527 -12.63 -33.20 -66.10
N PHE A 528 -12.54 -34.40 -66.62
CA PHE A 528 -12.50 -35.64 -65.83
C PHE A 528 -11.49 -36.62 -66.42
N TYR A 529 -11.03 -37.53 -65.57
CA TYR A 529 -10.08 -38.58 -65.90
C TYR A 529 -10.79 -39.93 -65.91
N ILE A 530 -10.26 -40.88 -66.67
CA ILE A 530 -10.67 -42.28 -66.61
C ILE A 530 -9.48 -43.20 -66.34
N ASP A 531 -9.68 -44.23 -65.53
CA ASP A 531 -8.70 -45.28 -65.26
C ASP A 531 -9.36 -46.67 -65.10
N THR A 532 -8.53 -47.72 -64.94
CA THR A 532 -8.99 -49.09 -64.65
C THR A 532 -8.33 -49.64 -63.40
N THR A 533 -9.09 -50.38 -62.58
CA THR A 533 -8.58 -51.10 -61.39
C THR A 533 -8.30 -52.57 -61.62
N THR A 534 -8.68 -53.12 -62.78
CA THR A 534 -8.52 -54.56 -63.05
C THR A 534 -7.12 -54.83 -63.61
N ALA A 535 -6.29 -55.55 -62.83
CA ALA A 535 -4.97 -56.02 -63.27
C ALA A 535 -5.10 -56.89 -64.54
N GLY A 536 -4.22 -56.69 -65.53
CA GLY A 536 -4.21 -57.47 -66.79
C GLY A 536 -5.17 -57.02 -67.91
N SER A 537 -5.94 -55.95 -67.69
CA SER A 537 -6.59 -55.02 -68.63
C SER A 537 -7.01 -55.42 -70.07
N GLY A 538 -8.22 -55.01 -70.46
CA GLY A 538 -8.83 -55.32 -71.77
C GLY A 538 -10.35 -55.48 -71.73
N PHE A 539 -10.95 -55.35 -70.54
CA PHE A 539 -12.38 -55.52 -70.31
C PHE A 539 -13.21 -54.25 -70.51
N THR A 540 -12.59 -53.08 -70.69
CA THR A 540 -13.32 -51.83 -70.94
C THR A 540 -12.84 -51.19 -72.23
N THR A 541 -13.75 -50.95 -73.15
CA THR A 541 -13.48 -50.28 -74.42
C THR A 541 -14.25 -48.96 -74.48
N ILE A 542 -13.55 -47.84 -74.57
CA ILE A 542 -14.16 -46.53 -74.83
C ILE A 542 -14.43 -46.40 -76.34
N LYS A 543 -15.68 -46.20 -76.72
CA LYS A 543 -16.09 -46.18 -78.13
C LYS A 543 -15.99 -44.78 -78.73
N GLY A 544 -15.13 -44.63 -79.74
CA GLY A 544 -14.93 -43.36 -80.47
C GLY A 544 -16.06 -43.08 -81.45
N ASN A 545 -17.28 -42.82 -80.96
CA ASN A 545 -18.46 -42.71 -81.83
C ASN A 545 -18.71 -41.31 -82.43
N GLY A 546 -17.86 -40.33 -82.13
CA GLY A 546 -17.89 -38.96 -82.68
C GLY A 546 -19.05 -38.07 -82.19
N THR A 547 -20.10 -38.66 -81.62
CA THR A 547 -21.35 -38.00 -81.23
C THR A 547 -21.42 -37.74 -79.73
N SER A 548 -21.22 -38.77 -78.91
CA SER A 548 -21.22 -38.69 -77.43
C SER A 548 -19.81 -38.77 -76.86
N ILE A 549 -18.91 -39.49 -77.53
CA ILE A 549 -17.48 -39.56 -77.19
C ILE A 549 -16.66 -39.30 -78.44
N LYS A 550 -15.79 -38.30 -78.38
CA LYS A 550 -14.83 -37.95 -79.42
C LYS A 550 -13.43 -38.32 -78.94
N THR A 551 -12.92 -39.45 -79.41
CA THR A 551 -11.52 -39.86 -79.21
C THR A 551 -10.62 -39.31 -80.31
N VAL A 552 -9.30 -39.35 -80.12
CA VAL A 552 -8.34 -38.98 -81.15
C VAL A 552 -8.52 -39.87 -82.38
N GLY A 553 -8.90 -39.26 -83.50
CA GLY A 553 -9.16 -39.98 -84.75
C GLY A 553 -10.44 -40.83 -84.78
N ASP A 554 -11.35 -40.65 -83.81
CA ASP A 554 -12.56 -41.49 -83.65
C ASP A 554 -12.26 -42.99 -83.47
N ALA A 555 -11.07 -43.32 -82.95
CA ALA A 555 -10.68 -44.70 -82.68
C ALA A 555 -11.23 -45.18 -81.33
N ASP A 556 -11.60 -46.46 -81.25
CA ASP A 556 -11.91 -47.11 -79.98
C ASP A 556 -10.64 -47.23 -79.12
N ILE A 557 -10.78 -47.03 -77.81
CA ILE A 557 -9.67 -47.13 -76.86
C ILE A 557 -9.94 -48.26 -75.87
N ILE A 558 -9.10 -49.29 -75.90
CA ILE A 558 -9.14 -50.37 -74.91
C ILE A 558 -8.30 -49.92 -73.71
N LEU A 559 -8.91 -49.85 -72.52
CA LEU A 559 -8.22 -49.43 -71.31
C LEU A 559 -7.26 -50.52 -70.83
N THR A 560 -5.97 -50.18 -70.80
CA THR A 560 -4.91 -51.04 -70.28
C THR A 560 -4.54 -50.74 -68.82
N GLU A 561 -3.79 -51.62 -68.16
CA GLU A 561 -3.32 -51.40 -66.78
C GLU A 561 -2.48 -50.13 -66.72
N PHE A 562 -2.67 -49.33 -65.67
CA PHE A 562 -2.04 -48.01 -65.49
C PHE A 562 -2.37 -46.95 -66.56
N MET A 563 -3.31 -47.22 -67.47
CA MET A 563 -3.76 -46.23 -68.44
C MET A 563 -4.68 -45.21 -67.76
N VAL A 564 -4.34 -43.93 -67.90
CA VAL A 564 -5.19 -42.81 -67.51
C VAL A 564 -5.43 -41.93 -68.73
N ILE A 565 -6.68 -41.59 -69.00
CA ILE A 565 -7.07 -40.73 -70.12
C ILE A 565 -7.88 -39.56 -69.61
N THR A 566 -7.62 -38.37 -70.15
CA THR A 566 -8.34 -37.15 -69.80
C THR A 566 -9.40 -36.85 -70.85
N PHE A 567 -10.60 -36.51 -70.39
CA PHE A 567 -11.68 -36.01 -71.22
C PHE A 567 -12.14 -34.63 -70.71
N LYS A 568 -12.60 -33.80 -71.64
CA LYS A 568 -13.27 -32.54 -71.36
C LYS A 568 -14.65 -32.56 -72.02
N MET A 569 -15.69 -32.21 -71.28
CA MET A 569 -17.00 -31.97 -71.86
C MET A 569 -16.97 -30.71 -72.72
N ASN A 570 -17.57 -30.77 -73.91
CA ASN A 570 -17.74 -29.60 -74.76
C ASN A 570 -18.65 -28.55 -74.09
N PHE A 571 -18.69 -27.35 -74.68
CA PHE A 571 -19.37 -26.18 -74.10
C PHE A 571 -20.89 -26.36 -73.89
N ASP A 572 -21.51 -27.34 -74.53
CA ASP A 572 -22.95 -27.64 -74.38
C ASP A 572 -23.21 -28.85 -73.45
N GLY A 573 -22.16 -29.49 -72.90
CA GLY A 573 -22.26 -30.63 -71.99
C GLY A 573 -22.74 -31.94 -72.64
N THR A 574 -22.82 -32.03 -73.96
CA THR A 574 -23.39 -33.21 -74.64
C THR A 574 -22.35 -34.23 -75.11
N ARG A 575 -21.08 -33.85 -75.16
CA ARG A 575 -20.00 -34.69 -75.73
C ARG A 575 -18.73 -34.63 -74.92
N ALA A 576 -18.20 -35.81 -74.56
CA ALA A 576 -16.88 -35.95 -73.99
C ALA A 576 -15.83 -35.95 -75.10
N VAL A 577 -14.88 -35.03 -75.03
CA VAL A 577 -13.77 -34.91 -76.00
C VAL A 577 -12.47 -35.30 -75.32
N GLN A 578 -11.76 -36.26 -75.89
CA GLN A 578 -10.45 -36.67 -75.38
C GLN A 578 -9.48 -35.49 -75.46
N VAL A 579 -8.89 -35.12 -74.33
CA VAL A 579 -7.84 -34.11 -74.28
C VAL A 579 -6.54 -34.77 -74.72
N GLN A 580 -5.99 -34.32 -75.84
CA GLN A 580 -4.70 -34.79 -76.31
C GLN A 580 -3.61 -34.25 -75.38
N GLY A 581 -2.86 -35.15 -74.75
CA GLY A 581 -1.72 -34.83 -73.90
C GLY A 581 -0.50 -34.40 -74.70
#